data_AF-A0A4Q9H7D8-F1
#
_entry.id   AF-A0A4Q9H7D8-F1
#
_cell.length_a   1.000
_cell.length_b   1.000
_cell.length_c   1.000
_cell.angle_alpha   90.00
_cell.angle_beta   90.00
_cell.angle_gamma   90.00
#
_symmetry.space_group_name_H-M   'P 1'
#
loop_
_entity.id
_entity.type
_entity.pdbx_description
1 polymer ?
#
loop_
_entity_poly.entity_id
_entity_poly.type
_entity_poly.pdbx_seq_one_letter_code
_entity_poly.pdbx_strand_id
1 'polypeptide(L)'
;MTKHTFEEKLDIVSHVIKGTPILLLSRERRISKDMILEWVRKYNLHGESGLRKQANIKSTSDFKEEVVRLIIEKGVPLRQVVLERKVSRSALESWVRLVRGEGYAVLYKQKPRGRPPKGMGRS
;
A
#
# COMPACT_ATOMS: atom_id res chain seq x y z
N MET A 1 13.29 -4.71 -5.95
CA MET A 1 12.84 -4.20 -7.26
C MET A 1 11.42 -4.67 -7.49
N THR A 2 10.50 -3.82 -7.95
CA THR A 2 9.15 -4.26 -8.33
C THR A 2 9.27 -5.14 -9.57
N LYS A 3 8.87 -6.41 -9.49
CA LYS A 3 9.04 -7.41 -10.56
C LYS A 3 8.35 -7.04 -11.89
N HIS A 4 7.35 -6.15 -11.85
CA HIS A 4 6.56 -5.78 -13.01
C HIS A 4 6.60 -4.27 -13.26
N THR A 5 6.85 -3.90 -14.52
CA THR A 5 6.92 -2.50 -14.95
C THR A 5 5.50 -1.89 -15.03
N PHE A 6 5.42 -0.56 -15.14
CA PHE A 6 4.13 0.11 -15.32
C PHE A 6 3.48 -0.29 -16.65
N GLU A 7 4.28 -0.35 -17.72
CA GLU A 7 3.84 -0.72 -19.07
C GLU A 7 3.28 -2.15 -19.11
N GLU A 8 3.96 -3.12 -18.48
CA GLU A 8 3.49 -4.51 -18.41
C GLU A 8 2.13 -4.61 -17.72
N LYS A 9 1.93 -3.87 -16.62
CA LYS A 9 0.63 -3.84 -15.93
C LYS A 9 -0.46 -3.21 -16.78
N LEU A 10 -0.13 -2.13 -17.48
CA LEU A 10 -1.06 -1.40 -18.32
C LEU A 10 -1.53 -2.26 -19.49
N ASP A 11 -0.61 -2.98 -20.13
CA ASP A 11 -0.89 -3.97 -21.18
C ASP A 11 -1.88 -5.03 -20.70
N ILE A 12 -1.57 -5.68 -19.57
CA ILE A 12 -2.41 -6.74 -18.99
C ILE A 12 -3.81 -6.22 -18.68
N VAL A 13 -3.91 -5.05 -18.03
CA VAL A 13 -5.22 -4.47 -17.69
C VAL A 13 -6.01 -4.09 -18.94
N SER A 14 -5.35 -3.53 -19.96
CA SER A 14 -5.97 -3.21 -21.25
C SER A 14 -6.56 -4.46 -21.92
N HIS A 15 -5.84 -5.58 -21.90
CA HIS A 15 -6.35 -6.87 -22.39
C HIS A 15 -7.56 -7.35 -21.60
N VAL A 16 -7.54 -7.27 -20.27
CA VAL A 16 -8.70 -7.64 -19.44
C VAL A 16 -9.93 -6.77 -19.78
N ILE A 17 -9.76 -5.46 -19.94
CA ILE A 17 -10.84 -4.52 -20.28
C ILE A 17 -11.41 -4.81 -21.67
N LYS A 18 -10.56 -5.21 -22.63
CA LYS A 18 -10.97 -5.66 -23.97
C LYS A 18 -11.70 -7.02 -23.97
N GLY A 19 -11.84 -7.66 -22.81
CA GLY A 19 -12.57 -8.93 -22.66
C GLY A 19 -11.67 -10.16 -22.66
N THR A 20 -10.34 -10.03 -22.65
CA THR A 20 -9.45 -11.18 -22.51
C THR A 20 -9.61 -11.81 -21.12
N PRO A 21 -9.84 -13.14 -21.02
CA PRO A 21 -9.97 -13.80 -19.72
C PRO A 21 -8.69 -13.68 -18.87
N ILE A 22 -8.84 -13.28 -17.61
CA ILE A 22 -7.73 -13.18 -16.63
C ILE A 22 -6.95 -14.50 -16.52
N LEU A 23 -7.64 -15.63 -16.68
CA LEU A 23 -7.04 -16.97 -16.59
C LEU A 23 -6.03 -17.25 -17.71
N LEU A 24 -6.28 -16.70 -18.90
CA LEU A 24 -5.37 -16.80 -20.05
C LEU A 24 -4.13 -15.95 -19.80
N LEU A 25 -4.31 -14.68 -19.45
CA LEU A 25 -3.22 -13.75 -19.14
C LEU A 25 -2.34 -14.24 -17.98
N SER A 26 -2.98 -14.82 -16.96
CA SER A 26 -2.28 -15.42 -15.80
C SER A 26 -1.33 -16.54 -16.22
N ARG A 27 -1.75 -17.41 -17.15
CA ARG A 27 -0.91 -18.50 -17.67
C ARG A 27 0.19 -17.98 -18.58
N GLU A 28 -0.15 -17.09 -19.51
CA GLU A 28 0.75 -16.56 -20.53
C GLU A 28 1.89 -15.73 -19.91
N ARG A 29 1.56 -14.85 -18.98
CA ARG A 29 2.53 -13.97 -18.30
C ARG A 29 3.10 -14.57 -17.01
N ARG A 30 2.62 -15.75 -16.59
CA ARG A 30 2.97 -16.40 -15.31
C ARG A 30 2.74 -15.49 -14.08
N ILE A 31 1.64 -14.74 -14.10
CA ILE A 31 1.24 -13.83 -13.02
C ILE A 31 0.02 -14.41 -12.31
N SER A 32 -0.06 -14.27 -10.98
CA SER A 32 -1.21 -14.76 -10.24
C SER A 32 -2.49 -13.99 -10.59
N LYS A 33 -3.62 -14.71 -10.60
CA LYS A 33 -4.93 -14.11 -10.89
C LYS A 33 -5.27 -12.99 -9.91
N ASP A 34 -4.96 -13.17 -8.63
CA ASP A 34 -5.21 -12.18 -7.58
C ASP A 34 -4.48 -10.86 -7.84
N MET A 35 -3.25 -10.94 -8.37
CA MET A 35 -2.44 -9.77 -8.68
C MET A 35 -2.98 -9.02 -9.89
N ILE A 36 -3.43 -9.74 -10.93
CA ILE A 36 -4.11 -9.14 -12.09
C ILE A 36 -5.42 -8.47 -11.64
N LEU A 37 -6.22 -9.15 -10.82
CA LEU A 37 -7.45 -8.58 -10.25
C LEU A 37 -7.19 -7.31 -9.44
N GLU A 38 -6.11 -7.28 -8.66
CA GLU A 38 -5.71 -6.07 -7.92
C GLU A 38 -5.39 -4.91 -8.86
N TRP A 39 -4.66 -5.15 -9.95
CA TRP A 39 -4.35 -4.12 -10.95
C TRP A 39 -5.59 -3.60 -11.65
N VAL A 40 -6.50 -4.48 -12.07
CA VAL A 40 -7.77 -4.08 -12.69
C VAL A 40 -8.60 -3.22 -11.72
N ARG A 41 -8.69 -3.62 -10.45
CA ARG A 41 -9.39 -2.83 -9.41
C ARG A 41 -8.76 -1.44 -9.23
N LYS A 42 -7.42 -1.37 -9.19
CA LYS A 42 -6.69 -0.10 -9.07
C LYS A 42 -6.88 0.80 -10.29
N TYR A 43 -6.90 0.20 -11.49
CA TYR A 43 -7.14 0.92 -12.73
C TYR A 43 -8.58 1.45 -12.80
N ASN A 44 -9.58 0.64 -12.47
CA ASN A 44 -10.98 1.09 -12.47
C ASN A 44 -11.23 2.27 -11.50
N LEU A 45 -10.43 2.37 -10.43
CA LEU A 45 -10.61 3.41 -9.42
C LEU A 45 -9.79 4.69 -9.68
N HIS A 46 -8.58 4.56 -10.24
CA HIS A 46 -7.63 5.66 -10.36
C HIS A 46 -7.06 5.83 -11.77
N GLY A 47 -7.60 5.10 -12.76
CA GLY A 47 -7.03 4.96 -14.10
C GLY A 47 -5.59 4.45 -14.05
N GLU A 48 -4.79 4.90 -15.01
CA GLU A 48 -3.37 4.56 -15.10
C GLU A 48 -2.57 4.89 -13.83
N SER A 49 -2.95 5.94 -13.10
CA SER A 49 -2.25 6.35 -11.88
C SER A 49 -2.29 5.27 -10.79
N GLY A 50 -3.30 4.39 -10.81
CA GLY A 50 -3.41 3.25 -9.89
C GLY A 50 -2.41 2.12 -10.17
N LEU A 51 -1.88 2.03 -11.40
CA LEU A 51 -0.88 1.01 -11.78
C LEU A 51 0.55 1.46 -11.52
N ARG A 52 0.76 2.78 -11.42
CA ARG A 52 2.05 3.37 -11.09
C ARG A 52 2.48 2.95 -9.69
N LYS A 53 3.79 2.78 -9.51
CA LYS A 53 4.36 2.56 -8.18
C LYS A 53 3.98 3.75 -7.31
N GLN A 54 3.25 3.51 -6.23
CA GLN A 54 2.99 4.55 -5.24
C GLN A 54 4.35 5.07 -4.77
N ALA A 55 4.53 6.39 -4.85
CA ALA A 55 5.70 7.01 -4.26
C ALA A 55 5.79 6.56 -2.80
N ASN A 56 7.00 6.26 -2.33
CA ASN A 56 7.22 6.17 -0.89
C ASN A 56 7.00 7.58 -0.33
N ILE A 57 5.74 7.92 -0.04
CA ILE A 57 5.41 9.14 0.69
C ILE A 57 6.19 9.00 1.98
N LYS A 58 7.19 9.87 2.18
CA LYS A 58 7.85 10.00 3.47
C LYS A 58 6.71 10.29 4.43
N SER A 59 6.36 9.30 5.24
CA SER A 59 5.31 9.43 6.23
C SER A 59 5.87 10.33 7.33
N THR A 60 5.88 11.63 7.07
CA THR A 60 6.13 12.64 8.09
C THR A 60 5.16 12.40 9.22
N SER A 61 5.59 12.68 10.44
CA SER A 61 4.76 12.52 11.63
C SER A 61 3.43 13.26 11.48
N ASP A 62 3.44 14.45 10.87
CA ASP A 62 2.24 15.26 10.63
C ASP A 62 1.28 14.62 9.63
N PHE A 63 1.80 14.04 8.54
CA PHE A 63 0.98 13.32 7.58
C PHE A 63 0.33 12.09 8.24
N LYS A 64 1.09 11.34 9.05
CA LYS A 64 0.54 10.18 9.80
C LYS A 64 -0.59 10.61 10.72
N GLU A 65 -0.42 11.74 11.41
CA GLU A 65 -1.44 12.26 12.31
C GLU A 65 -2.71 12.64 11.54
N GLU A 66 -2.58 13.37 10.42
CA GLU A 66 -3.72 13.75 9.59
C GLU A 66 -4.56 12.52 9.19
N VAL A 67 -3.93 11.49 8.62
CA VAL A 67 -4.68 10.30 8.19
C VAL A 67 -5.26 9.49 9.35
N VAL A 68 -4.60 9.45 10.52
CA VAL A 68 -5.14 8.76 11.69
C VAL A 68 -6.33 9.52 12.30
N ARG A 69 -6.27 10.86 12.33
CA ARG A 69 -7.41 11.70 12.77
C ARG A 69 -8.64 11.48 11.89
N LEU A 70 -8.48 11.36 10.57
CA LEU A 70 -9.61 11.04 9.68
C LEU A 70 -10.32 9.73 10.08
N ILE A 71 -9.58 8.73 10.56
CA ILE A 71 -10.16 7.44 10.97
C ILE A 71 -10.77 7.51 12.37
N ILE A 72 -10.02 8.05 13.34
CA ILE A 72 -10.42 8.01 14.75
C ILE A 72 -11.46 9.09 15.06
N GLU A 73 -11.26 10.30 14.57
CA GLU A 73 -12.13 11.45 14.88
C GLU A 73 -13.30 11.55 13.90
N LYS A 74 -13.04 11.38 12.59
CA LYS A 74 -14.08 11.51 11.56
C LYS A 74 -14.75 10.18 11.18
N GLY A 75 -14.28 9.06 11.72
CA GLY A 75 -14.86 7.74 11.46
C GLY A 75 -14.71 7.24 10.02
N VAL A 76 -13.80 7.82 9.22
CA VAL A 76 -13.64 7.44 7.80
C VAL A 76 -13.13 6.01 7.70
N PRO A 77 -13.71 5.15 6.84
CA PRO A 77 -13.25 3.78 6.68
C PRO A 77 -11.80 3.72 6.21
N LEU A 78 -11.02 2.80 6.80
CA LEU A 78 -9.60 2.64 6.49
C LEU A 78 -9.35 2.45 4.98
N ARG A 79 -10.22 1.69 4.31
CA ARG A 79 -10.15 1.47 2.86
C ARG A 79 -10.25 2.79 2.09
N GLN A 80 -11.13 3.70 2.48
CA GLN A 80 -11.28 4.98 1.80
C GLN A 80 -10.04 5.86 1.97
N VAL A 81 -9.51 5.95 3.18
CA VAL A 81 -8.29 6.73 3.46
C VAL A 81 -7.07 6.19 2.69
N VAL A 82 -6.92 4.86 2.60
CA VAL A 82 -5.87 4.21 1.80
C VAL A 82 -5.94 4.64 0.33
N LEU A 83 -7.15 4.74 -0.22
CA LEU A 83 -7.38 5.08 -1.63
C LEU A 83 -7.14 6.57 -1.89
N GLU A 84 -7.66 7.45 -1.04
CA GLU A 84 -7.55 8.90 -1.21
C GLU A 84 -6.14 9.42 -0.93
N ARG A 85 -5.53 8.99 0.19
CA ARG A 85 -4.24 9.51 0.68
C ARG A 85 -3.05 8.66 0.22
N LYS A 86 -3.29 7.61 -0.57
CA LYS A 86 -2.25 6.72 -1.14
C LYS A 86 -1.31 6.17 -0.07
N VAL A 87 -1.86 5.80 1.08
CA VAL A 87 -1.13 5.22 2.22
C VAL A 87 -1.23 3.71 2.17
N SER A 88 -0.15 3.01 2.52
CA SER A 88 -0.20 1.55 2.68
C SER A 88 -1.21 1.14 3.76
N ARG A 89 -2.11 0.21 3.42
CA ARG A 89 -3.11 -0.34 4.35
C ARG A 89 -2.48 -0.81 5.67
N SER A 90 -1.43 -1.62 5.58
CA SER A 90 -0.75 -2.16 6.77
C SER A 90 -0.07 -1.08 7.61
N ALA A 91 0.44 -0.02 6.97
CA ALA A 91 1.02 1.11 7.69
C ALA A 91 -0.05 1.88 8.47
N LEU A 92 -1.18 2.14 7.82
CA LEU A 92 -2.31 2.86 8.43
C LEU A 92 -2.94 2.06 9.58
N GLU A 93 -3.14 0.75 9.42
CA GLU A 93 -3.59 -0.15 10.48
C GLU A 93 -2.66 -0.10 11.70
N SER A 94 -1.34 -0.11 11.47
CA SER A 94 -0.34 -0.02 12.53
C SER A 94 -0.40 1.33 13.27
N TRP A 95 -0.52 2.44 12.54
CA TRP A 95 -0.60 3.78 13.15
C TRP A 95 -1.87 3.97 13.98
N VAL A 96 -3.02 3.55 13.47
CA VAL A 96 -4.29 3.60 14.22
C VAL A 96 -4.19 2.77 15.50
N ARG A 97 -3.58 1.58 15.44
CA ARG A 97 -3.38 0.74 16.63
C ARG A 97 -2.49 1.41 17.67
N LEU A 98 -1.38 2.02 17.25
CA LEU A 98 -0.47 2.72 18.15
C LEU A 98 -1.14 3.92 18.82
N VAL A 99 -1.87 4.75 18.05
CA VAL A 99 -2.56 5.93 18.60
C VAL A 99 -3.66 5.55 19.57
N ARG A 100 -4.40 4.46 19.33
CA ARG A 100 -5.41 3.96 20.27
C ARG A 100 -4.82 3.50 21.62
N GLY A 101 -3.56 3.06 21.65
CA GLY A 101 -2.91 2.57 22.87
C GLY A 101 -2.05 3.61 23.60
N GLU A 102 -1.30 4.43 22.85
CA GLU A 102 -0.30 5.35 23.39
C GLU A 102 -0.60 6.84 23.10
N GLY A 103 -1.68 7.14 22.35
CA GLY A 103 -2.00 8.48 21.88
C GLY A 103 -1.16 8.95 20.68
N TYR A 104 -1.43 10.16 20.19
CA TYR A 104 -0.81 10.70 18.96
C TYR A 104 0.70 10.91 19.05
N ALA A 105 1.24 11.14 20.26
CA ALA A 105 2.67 11.36 20.49
C ALA A 105 3.55 10.21 19.96
N VAL A 106 3.03 8.98 19.91
CA VAL A 106 3.73 7.82 19.36
C VAL A 106 4.10 7.96 17.88
N LEU A 107 3.37 8.79 17.11
CA LEU A 107 3.63 9.01 15.69
C LEU A 107 4.89 9.87 15.44
N TYR A 108 5.26 10.69 16.43
CA TYR A 108 6.44 11.56 16.43
C TYR A 108 7.70 10.86 16.95
N LYS A 109 7.55 9.77 17.73
CA LYS A 109 8.69 8.98 18.21
C LYS A 109 9.41 8.34 17.02
N GLN A 110 10.62 8.82 16.73
CA GLN A 110 11.50 8.18 15.76
C GLN A 110 11.98 6.85 16.35
N LYS A 111 11.43 5.72 15.88
CA LYS A 111 12.02 4.42 16.20
C LYS A 111 13.33 4.28 15.42
N PRO A 112 14.44 3.85 16.08
CA PRO A 112 15.67 3.57 15.36
C PRO A 112 15.39 2.53 14.26
N ARG A 113 15.69 2.90 13.01
CA ARG A 113 15.50 2.01 11.86
C ARG A 113 16.69 1.04 11.83
N GLY A 114 16.46 -0.19 12.25
CA GLY A 114 17.45 -1.26 12.12
C GLY A 114 17.04 -2.54 12.82
N ARG A 115 17.61 -3.65 12.33
CA ARG A 115 17.78 -4.84 13.17
C ARG A 115 18.69 -4.43 14.32
N PRO A 116 18.39 -4.75 15.58
CA PRO A 116 19.38 -4.61 16.66
C PRO A 116 20.69 -5.26 16.21
N PRO A 117 21.87 -4.65 16.46
CA PRO A 117 23.14 -5.28 16.17
C PRO A 117 23.12 -6.70 16.76
N LYS A 118 23.48 -7.70 15.95
CA LYS A 118 23.60 -9.08 16.44
C LYS A 118 24.75 -9.06 17.45
N GLY A 119 24.41 -8.92 18.73
CA GLY A 119 25.38 -8.95 19.81
C GLY A 119 26.17 -10.24 19.70
N MET A 120 27.46 -10.09 19.41
CA MET A 120 28.45 -11.14 19.63
C MET A 120 28.36 -11.56 21.10
N GLY A 121 28.28 -12.86 21.34
CA GLY A 121 28.36 -13.41 22.68
C GLY A 121 27.58 -14.71 22.81
N ARG A 122 28.30 -15.82 22.73
CA ARG A 122 28.64 -16.56 23.94
C ARG A 122 29.91 -17.38 23.66
N SER A 123 30.96 -16.99 24.38
CA SER A 123 32.16 -17.79 24.64
C SER A 123 31.79 -19.15 25.24
#